data_AF-A0A2V9GBE8-F1
#
_entry.id   AF-A0A2V9GBE8-F1
#
_cell.length_a   1.000
_cell.length_b   1.000
_cell.length_c   1.000
_cell.angle_alpha   90.00
_cell.angle_beta   90.00
_cell.angle_gamma   90.00
#
_symmetry.space_group_name_H-M   'P 1'
#
loop_
_entity.id
_entity.type
_entity.pdbx_description
1 polymer ?
#
loop_
_entity_poly.entity_id
_entity_poly.type
_entity_poly.pdbx_seq_one_letter_code
_entity_poly.pdbx_strand_id
1 'polypeptide(L)'
;LHSDQVEDAATALLEFDNDVAGTLDTSWSTPGYPVEQTEIFLHGSGGILEINDTRLRLYLNENNGGYGKGWMTWHRAEMDMADFDLSPQYGGEGYYNEDLDFIKACQQKKTPRVSWFDGLKVQEMMDALYRSATEGHVKL
;
A
#
# COMPACT_ATOMS: atom_id res chain seq x y z
N LEU A 1 1.88 -22.27 -11.55
CA LEU A 1 1.02 -22.18 -12.75
C LEU A 1 -0.37 -22.55 -12.34
N HIS A 2 -1.07 -21.55 -11.79
CA HIS A 2 -2.45 -21.65 -11.34
C HIS A 2 -3.41 -21.10 -12.41
N SER A 3 -2.95 -20.22 -13.30
CA SER A 3 -3.68 -19.76 -14.48
C SER A 3 -2.82 -19.80 -15.75
N ASP A 4 -3.46 -20.04 -16.90
CA ASP A 4 -2.85 -19.95 -18.23
C ASP A 4 -3.11 -18.58 -18.91
N GLN A 5 -3.96 -17.74 -18.31
CA GLN A 5 -4.41 -16.47 -18.89
C GLN A 5 -3.90 -15.24 -18.17
N VAL A 6 -3.45 -15.39 -16.92
CA VAL A 6 -2.92 -14.31 -16.09
C VAL A 6 -1.71 -14.80 -15.32
N GLU A 7 -0.87 -13.87 -14.90
CA GLU A 7 0.35 -14.09 -14.17
C GLU A 7 0.05 -14.50 -12.73
N ASP A 8 0.75 -15.51 -12.22
CA ASP A 8 0.65 -15.98 -10.83
C ASP A 8 1.36 -15.03 -9.84
N ALA A 9 2.37 -14.31 -10.33
CA ALA A 9 3.22 -13.41 -9.57
C ALA A 9 3.86 -12.37 -10.49
N ALA A 10 4.25 -11.24 -9.92
CA ALA A 10 5.00 -10.19 -10.60
C ALA A 10 6.06 -9.59 -9.67
N THR A 11 7.20 -9.24 -10.25
CA THR A 11 8.27 -8.47 -9.60
C THR A 11 8.60 -7.29 -10.50
N ALA A 12 8.70 -6.10 -9.93
CA ALA A 12 9.08 -4.89 -10.63
C ALA A 12 10.13 -4.09 -9.87
N LEU A 13 11.04 -3.45 -10.62
CA LEU A 13 11.91 -2.40 -10.12
C LEU A 13 11.29 -1.05 -10.52
N LEU A 14 11.11 -0.18 -9.54
CA LEU A 14 10.54 1.16 -9.73
C LEU A 14 11.61 2.20 -9.46
N GLU A 15 11.77 3.14 -10.39
CA GLU A 15 12.62 4.32 -10.26
C GLU A 15 11.75 5.57 -10.37
N PHE A 16 11.87 6.47 -9.41
CA PHE A 16 11.13 7.73 -9.35
C PHE A 16 12.06 8.90 -9.69
N ASP A 17 11.51 10.00 -10.20
CA ASP A 17 12.28 11.19 -10.61
C ASP A 17 13.07 11.87 -9.47
N ASN A 18 12.76 11.53 -8.22
CA ASN A 18 13.42 12.05 -7.02
C ASN A 18 14.50 11.11 -6.48
N ASP A 19 15.10 10.28 -7.32
CA ASP A 19 16.14 9.28 -6.99
C ASP A 19 15.69 8.21 -5.98
N VAL A 20 14.39 8.12 -5.67
CA VAL A 20 13.84 7.00 -4.93
C VAL A 20 13.77 5.80 -5.86
N ALA A 21 14.20 4.65 -5.36
CA ALA A 21 14.04 3.38 -6.04
C ALA A 21 13.50 2.33 -5.07
N GLY A 22 12.78 1.36 -5.60
CA GLY A 22 12.20 0.29 -4.79
C GLY A 22 11.79 -0.90 -5.64
N THR A 23 11.49 -2.00 -4.96
CA THR A 23 10.94 -3.20 -5.59
C THR A 23 9.48 -3.36 -5.19
N LEU A 24 8.68 -3.88 -6.13
CA LEU A 24 7.33 -4.34 -5.90
C LEU A 24 7.32 -5.84 -6.18
N ASP A 25 6.93 -6.64 -5.20
CA ASP A 25 6.75 -8.09 -5.33
C ASP A 25 5.31 -8.44 -4.96
N THR A 26 4.62 -9.18 -5.82
CA THR A 26 3.24 -9.59 -5.58
C THR A 26 2.97 -10.98 -6.11
N SER A 27 2.13 -11.74 -5.41
CA SER A 27 1.65 -13.05 -5.86
C SER A 27 0.32 -13.37 -5.21
N TRP A 28 -0.63 -13.84 -6.00
CA TRP A 28 -1.91 -14.34 -5.49
C TRP A 28 -1.90 -15.85 -5.23
N SER A 29 -0.81 -16.54 -5.58
CA SER A 29 -0.73 -18.00 -5.56
C SER A 29 0.32 -18.55 -4.58
N THR A 30 0.83 -17.72 -3.66
CA THR A 30 1.80 -18.15 -2.65
C THR A 30 1.11 -18.98 -1.55
N PRO A 31 1.52 -20.25 -1.32
CA PRO A 31 0.91 -21.07 -0.27
C PRO A 31 1.09 -20.47 1.13
N GLY A 32 0.06 -20.59 1.97
CA GLY A 32 0.10 -20.11 3.36
C GLY A 32 -0.49 -18.71 3.56
N TYR A 33 -0.96 -18.07 2.49
CA TYR A 33 -1.59 -16.74 2.50
C TYR A 33 -3.07 -16.88 2.10
N PRO A 34 -3.98 -17.20 3.06
CA PRO A 34 -5.40 -17.39 2.76
C PRO A 34 -6.15 -16.07 2.49
N VAL A 35 -5.52 -14.95 2.84
CA VAL A 35 -5.95 -13.58 2.61
C VAL A 35 -4.76 -12.78 2.11
N GLU A 36 -5.04 -11.65 1.44
CA GLU A 36 -4.04 -10.65 1.09
C GLU A 36 -3.19 -10.29 2.32
N GLN A 37 -1.88 -10.19 2.13
CA GLN A 37 -0.97 -9.59 3.08
C GLN A 37 -0.14 -8.53 2.37
N THR A 38 -0.12 -7.33 2.93
CA THR A 38 0.65 -6.22 2.38
C THR A 38 1.76 -5.84 3.36
N GLU A 39 2.98 -5.72 2.85
CA GLU A 39 4.12 -5.19 3.58
C GLU A 39 4.75 -4.04 2.80
N ILE A 40 5.00 -2.92 3.48
CA ILE A 40 5.68 -1.76 2.93
C ILE A 40 6.90 -1.49 3.80
N PHE A 41 8.06 -1.43 3.16
CA PHE A 41 9.33 -1.19 3.81
C PHE A 41 10.02 0.02 3.17
N LEU A 42 10.25 1.06 3.97
CA LEU A 42 10.78 2.33 3.50
C LEU A 42 12.07 2.65 4.25
N HIS A 43 13.14 2.83 3.49
CA HIS A 43 14.44 3.25 3.98
C HIS A 43 14.72 4.69 3.55
N GLY A 44 14.93 5.57 4.52
CA GLY A 44 15.29 6.95 4.28
C GLY A 44 16.51 7.37 5.10
N SER A 45 17.06 8.55 4.79
CA SER A 45 18.18 9.12 5.54
C SER A 45 17.85 9.37 7.02
N GLY A 46 16.57 9.61 7.35
CA GLY A 46 16.10 9.82 8.71
C GLY A 46 15.82 8.55 9.52
N GLY A 47 15.73 7.38 8.87
CA GLY A 47 15.36 6.14 9.54
C GLY A 47 14.62 5.13 8.65
N ILE A 48 13.87 4.23 9.30
CA ILE A 48 13.21 3.08 8.68
C ILE A 48 11.74 3.07 9.07
N LEU A 49 10.85 2.83 8.10
CA LEU A 49 9.43 2.62 8.34
C LEU A 49 9.02 1.25 7.79
N GLU A 50 8.45 0.41 8.65
CA GLU A 50 7.90 -0.90 8.32
C GLU A 50 6.40 -0.88 8.58
N ILE A 51 5.60 -1.24 7.59
CA ILE A 51 4.15 -1.31 7.71
C ILE A 51 3.71 -2.69 7.24
N ASN A 52 2.85 -3.34 8.01
CA ASN A 52 2.07 -4.48 7.55
C ASN A 52 0.64 -4.39 8.08
N ASP A 53 -0.18 -5.37 7.74
CA ASP A 53 -1.61 -5.41 8.09
C ASP A 53 -1.93 -5.26 9.59
N THR A 54 -0.96 -5.52 10.47
CA THR A 54 -1.16 -5.56 11.93
C THR A 54 -0.45 -4.44 12.69
N ARG A 55 0.57 -3.81 12.09
CA ARG A 55 1.41 -2.83 12.79
C ARG A 55 2.15 -1.88 11.86
N LEU A 56 2.51 -0.74 12.42
CA LEU A 56 3.47 0.21 11.89
C LEU A 56 4.66 0.29 12.87
N ARG A 57 5.89 0.21 12.35
CA ARG A 57 7.13 0.39 13.10
C ARG A 57 7.94 1.52 12.48
N LEU A 58 8.31 2.51 13.28
CA LEU A 58 9.16 3.62 12.88
C LEU A 58 10.44 3.59 13.69
N TYR A 59 11.58 3.52 13.01
CA TYR A 59 12.89 3.78 13.60
C TYR A 59 13.37 5.16 13.17
N LEU A 60 13.80 5.99 14.11
CA LEU A 60 14.43 7.28 13.80
C LEU A 60 15.88 7.34 14.31
N ASN A 61 16.77 7.90 13.48
CA ASN A 61 18.17 8.13 13.82
C ASN A 61 18.36 9.21 14.90
N GLU A 62 17.43 10.17 14.93
CA GLU A 62 17.37 11.31 15.85
C GLU A 62 15.91 11.70 16.14
N ASN A 63 15.69 12.59 17.11
CA ASN A 63 14.33 13.08 17.39
C ASN A 63 13.83 13.91 16.19
N ASN A 64 12.65 13.63 15.67
CA ASN A 64 12.08 14.34 14.53
C ASN A 64 10.55 14.32 14.58
N GLY A 65 9.88 15.42 14.17
CA GLY A 65 8.43 15.46 14.01
C GLY A 65 7.60 15.18 15.27
N GLY A 66 8.17 15.40 16.47
CA GLY A 66 7.53 15.05 17.75
C GLY A 66 7.77 13.61 18.21
N TYR A 67 8.49 12.82 17.41
CA TYR A 67 8.86 11.44 17.71
C TYR A 67 10.29 11.35 18.23
N GLY A 68 10.52 10.44 19.17
CA GLY A 68 11.83 10.20 19.75
C GLY A 68 12.72 9.33 18.87
N LYS A 69 14.03 9.47 19.04
CA LYS A 69 15.03 8.56 18.49
C LYS A 69 14.75 7.11 18.90
N GLY A 70 15.00 6.17 18.00
CA GLY A 70 14.85 4.74 18.23
C GLY A 70 13.55 4.19 17.66
N TRP A 71 13.19 2.97 18.10
CA TRP A 71 12.00 2.27 17.63
C TRP A 71 10.73 2.74 18.33
N MET A 72 9.70 2.97 17.54
CA MET A 72 8.32 3.12 17.96
C MET A 72 7.47 2.10 17.21
N THR A 73 6.46 1.56 17.88
CA THR A 73 5.53 0.59 17.29
C THR A 73 4.11 1.03 17.63
N TRP A 74 3.25 1.02 16.63
CA TRP A 74 1.82 1.15 16.79
C TRP A 74 1.16 -0.08 16.20
N HIS A 75 0.22 -0.65 16.94
CA HIS A 75 -0.61 -1.74 16.45
C HIS A 75 -1.84 -1.17 15.76
N ARG A 76 -2.33 -1.87 14.74
CA ARG A 76 -3.52 -1.46 13.99
C ARG A 76 -4.72 -1.15 14.90
N ALA A 77 -4.92 -1.98 15.94
CA ALA A 77 -5.98 -1.81 16.93
C ALA A 77 -5.89 -0.49 17.73
N GLU A 78 -4.78 0.24 17.66
CA GLU A 78 -4.58 1.54 18.31
C GLU A 78 -4.80 2.72 17.32
N MET A 79 -4.90 2.45 16.02
CA MET A 79 -4.89 3.46 14.96
C MET A 79 -6.19 3.49 14.16
N ASP A 80 -6.65 2.33 13.67
CA ASP A 80 -7.86 2.23 12.86
C ASP A 80 -9.07 2.02 13.77
N MET A 81 -9.94 3.02 13.79
CA MET A 81 -11.19 2.98 14.52
C MET A 81 -12.34 3.05 13.53
N ALA A 82 -13.34 2.20 13.71
CA ALA A 82 -14.59 2.19 12.98
C ALA A 82 -15.76 1.95 13.95
N ASP A 83 -16.96 2.41 13.59
CA ASP A 83 -18.15 2.12 14.40
C ASP A 83 -18.50 0.63 14.37
N PHE A 84 -18.19 -0.04 13.26
CA PHE A 84 -18.33 -1.48 13.07
C PHE A 84 -17.39 -1.96 11.97
N ASP A 85 -17.15 -3.27 11.99
CA ASP A 85 -16.30 -3.96 11.02
C ASP A 85 -17.16 -4.57 9.90
N LEU A 86 -16.90 -4.14 8.65
CA LEU A 86 -17.59 -4.65 7.47
C LEU A 86 -17.06 -6.01 6.99
N SER A 87 -15.83 -6.36 7.36
CA SER A 87 -15.18 -7.58 6.90
C SER A 87 -14.10 -8.03 7.89
N PRO A 88 -14.52 -8.67 9.01
CA PRO A 88 -13.62 -8.96 10.12
C PRO A 88 -12.53 -9.99 9.82
N GLN A 89 -12.69 -10.74 8.72
CA GLN A 89 -11.71 -11.70 8.25
C GLN A 89 -10.85 -11.17 7.10
N TYR A 90 -11.15 -9.97 6.55
CA TYR A 90 -10.47 -9.43 5.38
C TYR A 90 -10.64 -7.91 5.26
N GLY A 91 -9.58 -7.11 5.44
CA GLY A 91 -9.65 -5.65 5.30
C GLY A 91 -10.18 -4.90 6.54
N GLY A 92 -11.05 -5.50 7.36
CA GLY A 92 -11.47 -4.98 8.67
C GLY A 92 -12.10 -3.57 8.63
N GLU A 93 -11.67 -2.69 9.54
CA GLU A 93 -12.10 -1.29 9.67
C GLU A 93 -11.88 -0.43 8.40
N GLY A 94 -10.95 -0.85 7.52
CA GLY A 94 -10.56 -0.10 6.32
C GLY A 94 -11.73 0.15 5.38
N TYR A 95 -12.60 -0.85 5.15
CA TYR A 95 -13.76 -0.71 4.27
C TYR A 95 -14.82 0.23 4.85
N TYR A 96 -15.06 0.17 6.17
CA TYR A 96 -15.98 1.12 6.81
C TYR A 96 -15.48 2.55 6.62
N ASN A 97 -14.17 2.78 6.82
CA ASN A 97 -13.57 4.09 6.69
C ASN A 97 -13.55 4.61 5.24
N GLU A 98 -13.36 3.72 4.26
CA GLU A 98 -13.47 4.04 2.83
C GLU A 98 -14.90 4.44 2.43
N ASP A 99 -15.90 3.64 2.80
CA ASP A 99 -17.32 3.93 2.54
C ASP A 99 -17.75 5.25 3.20
N LEU A 100 -17.32 5.47 4.46
CA LEU A 100 -17.61 6.69 5.19
C LEU A 100 -17.01 7.91 4.52
N ASP A 101 -15.78 7.82 4.02
CA ASP A 101 -15.14 8.90 3.26
C ASP A 101 -15.89 9.21 1.97
N PHE A 102 -16.28 8.19 1.21
CA PHE A 102 -17.07 8.34 -0.01
C PHE A 102 -18.43 9.02 0.26
N ILE A 103 -19.16 8.57 1.28
CA ILE A 103 -20.45 9.15 1.67
C ILE A 103 -20.28 10.61 2.08
N LYS A 104 -19.28 10.92 2.92
CA LYS A 104 -18.98 12.30 3.35
C LYS A 104 -18.59 13.18 2.16
N ALA A 105 -17.79 12.69 1.23
CA ALA A 105 -17.41 13.40 0.02
C ALA A 105 -18.64 13.78 -0.82
N CYS A 106 -19.58 12.84 -1.01
CA CYS A 106 -20.83 13.09 -1.72
C CYS A 106 -21.71 14.13 -1.01
N GLN A 107 -21.91 13.99 0.30
CA GLN A 107 -22.76 14.89 1.10
C GLN A 107 -22.19 16.31 1.18
N GLN A 108 -20.87 16.42 1.34
CA GLN A 108 -20.18 17.69 1.53
C GLN A 108 -19.70 18.32 0.22
N LYS A 109 -19.87 17.63 -0.92
CA LYS A 109 -19.35 18.03 -2.23
C LYS A 109 -17.85 18.31 -2.21
N LYS A 110 -17.10 17.41 -1.58
CA LYS A 110 -15.64 17.46 -1.51
C LYS A 110 -15.03 16.31 -2.29
N THR A 111 -13.76 16.44 -2.65
CA THR A 111 -13.00 15.33 -3.22
C THR A 111 -12.82 14.25 -2.15
N PRO A 112 -13.09 12.97 -2.45
CA PRO A 112 -12.77 11.86 -1.55
C PRO A 112 -11.25 11.73 -1.38
N ARG A 113 -10.83 10.98 -0.37
CA ARG A 113 -9.42 10.70 -0.06
C ARG A 113 -8.70 10.06 -1.25
N VAL A 114 -9.38 9.17 -1.97
CA VAL A 114 -8.91 8.57 -3.22
C VAL A 114 -9.89 8.91 -4.32
N SER A 115 -9.42 9.68 -5.31
CA SER A 115 -10.23 10.16 -6.43
C SER A 115 -10.07 9.28 -7.67
N TRP A 116 -10.89 9.57 -8.68
CA TRP A 116 -10.75 8.95 -10.00
C TRP A 116 -9.36 9.15 -10.62
N PHE A 117 -8.74 10.32 -10.39
CA PHE A 117 -7.41 10.61 -10.93
C PHE A 117 -6.33 9.75 -10.29
N ASP A 118 -6.45 9.48 -8.98
CA ASP A 118 -5.54 8.57 -8.28
C ASP A 118 -5.67 7.15 -8.85
N GLY A 119 -6.90 6.69 -9.07
CA GLY A 119 -7.17 5.41 -9.74
C GLY A 119 -6.59 5.33 -11.15
N LEU A 120 -6.70 6.40 -11.95
CA LEU A 120 -6.11 6.47 -13.29
C LEU A 120 -4.58 6.34 -13.24
N LYS A 121 -3.91 6.99 -12.28
CA LYS A 121 -2.45 6.87 -12.11
C LYS A 121 -2.01 5.45 -11.80
N VAL A 122 -2.78 4.71 -10.98
CA VAL A 122 -2.52 3.29 -10.73
C VAL A 122 -2.67 2.47 -12.02
N GLN A 123 -3.69 2.74 -12.85
CA GLN A 123 -3.87 2.04 -14.12
C GLN A 123 -2.75 2.33 -15.13
N GLU A 124 -2.27 3.59 -15.21
CA GLU A 124 -1.12 3.95 -16.04
C GLU A 124 0.15 3.20 -15.61
N MET A 125 0.37 3.05 -14.29
CA MET A 125 1.49 2.26 -13.76
C MET A 125 1.35 0.77 -14.10
N MET A 126 0.15 0.18 -13.92
CA MET A 126 -0.10 -1.22 -14.26
C MET A 126 0.17 -1.49 -15.76
N ASP A 127 -0.32 -0.64 -16.66
CA ASP A 127 -0.07 -0.75 -18.09
C ASP A 127 1.44 -0.75 -18.41
N ALA A 128 2.20 0.16 -17.79
CA ALA A 128 3.65 0.21 -17.97
C ALA A 128 4.36 -1.04 -17.45
N LEU A 129 3.92 -1.62 -16.33
CA LEU A 129 4.47 -2.88 -15.82
C LEU A 129 4.23 -4.03 -16.79
N TYR A 130 3.02 -4.17 -17.35
CA TYR A 130 2.72 -5.20 -18.35
C TYR A 130 3.53 -5.03 -19.64
N ARG A 131 3.67 -3.80 -20.13
CA ARG A 131 4.54 -3.52 -21.29
C ARG A 131 6.00 -3.85 -20.97
N SER A 132 6.49 -3.48 -19.78
CA SER A 132 7.85 -3.80 -19.34
C SER A 132 8.08 -5.31 -19.23
N ALA A 133 7.11 -6.08 -18.75
CA ALA A 133 7.21 -7.54 -18.68
C ALA A 133 7.33 -8.20 -20.07
N THR A 134 6.71 -7.60 -21.09
CA THR A 134 6.75 -8.09 -22.47
C THR A 134 8.01 -7.63 -23.22
N GLU A 135 8.43 -6.38 -23.02
CA GLU A 135 9.46 -5.71 -23.82
C GLU A 135 10.84 -5.64 -23.15
N GLY A 136 10.91 -5.90 -21.84
CA GLY A 136 12.14 -5.96 -21.04
C GLY A 136 12.53 -4.65 -20.33
N HIS A 137 12.01 -3.48 -20.74
CA HIS A 137 12.19 -2.20 -20.05
C HIS A 137 11.24 -1.10 -20.60
N VAL A 138 10.54 -0.35 -19.74
CA VAL A 138 9.71 0.81 -20.13
C VAL A 138 9.97 1.99 -19.18
N LYS A 139 10.11 3.20 -19.73
CA LYS A 139 10.15 4.46 -18.95
C LYS A 139 8.79 5.15 -19.07
N LEU A 140 8.20 5.51 -17.94
CA LEU A 140 6.94 6.27 -17.85
C LEU A 140 7.16 7.76 -18.19
#